data_AF-A0A7S2Q0D7-F1
#
_entry.id   AF-A0A7S2Q0D7-F1
#
_cell.length_a   1.000
_cell.length_b   1.000
_cell.length_c   1.000
_cell.angle_alpha   90.00
_cell.angle_beta   90.00
_cell.angle_gamma   90.00
#
_symmetry.space_group_name_H-M   'P 1'
#
loop_
_entity.id
_entity.type
_entity.pdbx_description
1 polymer ?
#
loop_
_entity_poly.entity_id
_entity_poly.type
_entity_poly.pdbx_seq_one_letter_code
_entity_poly.pdbx_strand_id
1 'polypeptide(L)'
;MLSNTATKLASNAAKQATRAFTSTSKVEARKFFVGGNWKCNGSVSQVNDLVSMLNQSTLTTDTEVVVCPSQVYVQGVKEKLRGDVSVGSQDVWTKGNGAFTGETSADMLKDMGVEWAVVGHSERRGKGEGDAEVAAKAKYALDKGLKVIACCGEPLEAREAGTTNDFVFPQLKAYADVFSKEDWDNVVIAYEPIWAIGTGLTATPEQAQDTHADLRKYLGEIAGADVAENTRILYGGSATGATAGGLSAKPDIDGFLVGGASLKPEFADIVNCNGSERSLKPVNIGINGFGRIGRLVMRAAHNDPMVNIVAVNDPFIPVNYMEYMLQYDTVHGKFPGEVAVSGEKEIMVGGKPMKVFGEMDPSKISWGDAGVDYVIESTGVFTNTEKAS
;
A
#
# COMPACT_ATOMS: atom_id res chain seq x y z
N MET A 1 28.04 51.88 29.30
CA MET A 1 26.63 51.44 29.26
C MET A 1 26.00 51.66 27.88
N LEU A 2 26.61 51.14 26.81
CA LEU A 2 26.10 51.33 25.44
C LEU A 2 26.20 50.07 24.54
N SER A 3 26.60 48.90 25.08
CA SER A 3 26.70 47.66 24.29
C SER A 3 25.65 46.59 24.59
N ASN A 4 24.74 46.82 25.56
CA ASN A 4 23.69 45.84 25.93
C ASN A 4 22.29 46.20 25.42
N THR A 5 22.11 47.35 24.77
CA THR A 5 20.80 47.80 24.28
C THR A 5 20.56 47.41 22.82
N ALA A 6 21.60 47.33 21.99
CA ALA A 6 21.48 46.96 20.58
C ALA A 6 21.15 45.47 20.37
N THR A 7 21.68 44.59 21.23
CA THR A 7 21.47 43.13 21.13
C THR A 7 20.04 42.71 21.53
N LYS A 8 19.34 43.50 22.35
CA LYS A 8 17.93 43.24 22.75
C LYS A 8 16.89 43.72 21.73
N LEU A 9 17.24 44.70 20.88
CA LEU A 9 16.33 45.19 19.83
C LEU A 9 16.34 44.29 18.60
N ALA A 10 17.49 43.70 18.23
CA ALA A 10 17.56 42.72 17.14
C ALA A 10 16.87 41.38 17.48
N SER A 11 16.91 40.94 18.75
CA SER A 11 16.24 39.69 19.17
C SER A 11 14.71 39.80 19.23
N ASN A 12 14.16 41.00 19.43
CA ASN A 12 12.72 41.22 19.47
C ASN A 12 12.12 41.44 18.07
N ALA A 13 12.86 42.07 17.14
CA ALA A 13 12.43 42.18 15.74
C ALA A 13 12.49 40.82 15.01
N ALA A 14 13.49 39.98 15.29
CA ALA A 14 13.58 38.64 14.72
C ALA A 14 12.48 37.69 15.24
N LYS A 15 12.04 37.85 16.50
CA LYS A 15 10.93 37.07 17.09
C LYS A 15 9.54 37.56 16.70
N GLN A 16 9.39 38.81 16.27
CA GLN A 16 8.13 39.33 15.72
C GLN A 16 7.99 39.11 14.21
N ALA A 17 9.09 39.00 13.45
CA ALA A 17 9.06 38.73 12.02
C ALA A 17 8.95 37.23 11.66
N THR A 18 9.22 36.30 12.59
CA THR A 18 8.96 34.84 12.40
C THR A 18 7.52 34.41 12.74
N ARG A 19 6.62 35.36 13.01
CA ARG A 19 5.22 35.09 13.37
C ARG A 19 4.19 35.59 12.35
N ALA A 20 4.62 35.78 11.11
CA ALA A 20 3.76 36.11 9.97
C ALA A 20 3.94 35.10 8.82
N PHE A 21 3.93 33.81 9.15
CA PHE A 21 3.28 32.80 8.34
C PHE A 21 2.34 32.09 9.31
N THR A 22 1.25 32.76 9.63
CA THR A 22 0.08 32.09 10.18
C THR A 22 -0.35 31.09 9.13
N SER A 23 0.15 29.86 9.29
CA SER A 23 -0.66 28.65 9.14
C SER A 23 -2.08 29.06 9.49
N THR A 24 -2.91 29.19 8.47
CA THR A 24 -4.35 29.07 8.63
C THR A 24 -4.52 27.81 9.45
N SER A 25 -4.94 27.99 10.69
CA SER A 25 -5.21 26.94 11.65
C SER A 25 -6.04 25.88 10.95
N LYS A 26 -5.40 24.77 10.56
CA LYS A 26 -6.10 23.52 10.35
C LYS A 26 -6.80 23.27 11.68
N VAL A 27 -8.12 23.49 11.72
CA VAL A 27 -9.03 22.75 12.60
C VAL A 27 -8.48 21.33 12.64
N GLU A 28 -8.14 20.79 13.82
CA GLU A 28 -7.27 19.61 13.96
C GLU A 28 -7.47 18.64 12.80
N ALA A 29 -6.54 18.67 11.83
CA ALA A 29 -6.85 18.09 10.54
C ALA A 29 -7.01 16.58 10.71
N ARG A 30 -8.08 16.03 10.14
CA ARG A 30 -8.33 14.59 10.08
C ARG A 30 -7.03 13.87 9.73
N LYS A 31 -6.58 12.97 10.62
CA LYS A 31 -5.34 12.22 10.40
C LYS A 31 -5.48 11.42 9.10
N PHE A 32 -4.48 11.54 8.23
CA PHE A 32 -4.49 10.84 6.95
C PHE A 32 -4.52 9.33 7.18
N PHE A 33 -5.22 8.57 6.34
CA PHE A 33 -5.40 7.14 6.54
C PHE A 33 -5.11 6.37 5.24
N VAL A 34 -4.29 5.32 5.30
CA VAL A 34 -4.02 4.46 4.15
C VAL A 34 -4.25 3.00 4.51
N GLY A 35 -5.30 2.42 3.92
CA GLY A 35 -5.62 1.01 3.97
C GLY A 35 -5.04 0.27 2.77
N GLY A 36 -4.37 -0.86 2.98
CA GLY A 36 -3.93 -1.78 1.93
C GLY A 36 -4.81 -3.03 1.90
N ASN A 37 -5.76 -3.11 0.99
CA ASN A 37 -6.62 -4.28 0.82
C ASN A 37 -5.96 -5.29 -0.13
N TRP A 38 -5.41 -6.37 0.44
CA TRP A 38 -4.70 -7.39 -0.34
C TRP A 38 -5.64 -8.28 -1.17
N LYS A 39 -6.95 -8.22 -0.92
CA LYS A 39 -7.99 -9.05 -1.54
C LYS A 39 -7.63 -10.54 -1.48
N CYS A 40 -8.09 -11.34 -2.44
CA CYS A 40 -7.77 -12.75 -2.57
C CYS A 40 -6.40 -12.97 -3.24
N ASN A 41 -5.32 -12.46 -2.63
CA ASN A 41 -3.94 -12.64 -3.12
C ASN A 41 -3.03 -13.21 -2.04
N GLY A 42 -1.98 -13.90 -2.50
CA GLY A 42 -0.86 -14.34 -1.66
C GLY A 42 -0.79 -15.84 -1.41
N SER A 43 0.44 -16.33 -1.33
CA SER A 43 0.84 -17.56 -0.64
C SER A 43 1.49 -17.20 0.70
N VAL A 44 1.76 -18.19 1.55
CA VAL A 44 2.53 -17.96 2.80
C VAL A 44 3.86 -17.24 2.54
N SER A 45 4.59 -17.61 1.47
CA SER A 45 5.84 -16.95 1.10
C SER A 45 5.61 -15.50 0.72
N GLN A 46 4.68 -15.25 -0.22
CA GLN A 46 4.40 -13.90 -0.70
C GLN A 46 3.92 -12.98 0.43
N VAL A 47 3.12 -13.49 1.36
CA VAL A 47 2.69 -12.74 2.55
C VAL A 47 3.87 -12.39 3.45
N ASN A 48 4.79 -13.33 3.69
CA ASN A 48 6.00 -13.03 4.46
C ASN A 48 6.88 -11.99 3.76
N ASP A 49 6.95 -12.02 2.42
CA ASP A 49 7.68 -11.02 1.64
C ASP A 49 7.03 -9.63 1.79
N LEU A 50 5.69 -9.53 1.71
CA LEU A 50 4.97 -8.28 1.94
C LEU A 50 5.17 -7.73 3.36
N VAL A 51 5.10 -8.59 4.38
CA VAL A 51 5.37 -8.19 5.77
C VAL A 51 6.82 -7.73 5.93
N SER A 52 7.77 -8.43 5.33
CA SER A 52 9.20 -8.06 5.37
C SER A 52 9.43 -6.71 4.70
N MET A 53 8.80 -6.46 3.55
CA MET A 53 8.84 -5.17 2.86
C MET A 53 8.31 -4.04 3.75
N LEU A 54 7.15 -4.21 4.37
CA LEU A 54 6.57 -3.19 5.26
C LEU A 54 7.44 -2.95 6.50
N ASN A 55 8.01 -4.01 7.08
CA ASN A 55 8.92 -3.92 8.22
C ASN A 55 10.21 -3.16 7.89
N GLN A 56 10.68 -3.21 6.64
CA GLN A 56 11.88 -2.52 6.18
C GLN A 56 11.60 -1.13 5.61
N SER A 57 10.34 -0.82 5.31
CA SER A 57 9.94 0.47 4.75
C SER A 57 10.06 1.60 5.78
N THR A 58 10.36 2.81 5.30
CA THR A 58 10.20 4.03 6.12
C THR A 58 8.81 4.58 5.87
N LEU A 59 8.00 4.71 6.93
CA LEU A 59 6.62 5.19 6.86
C LEU A 59 6.49 6.45 7.73
N THR A 60 5.78 7.46 7.23
CA THR A 60 5.45 8.66 8.00
C THR A 60 4.52 8.35 9.17
N THR A 61 4.69 9.06 10.29
CA THR A 61 3.80 8.98 11.45
C THR A 61 2.51 9.79 11.30
N ASP A 62 2.46 10.67 10.29
CA ASP A 62 1.32 11.54 9.99
C ASP A 62 0.13 10.76 9.40
N THR A 63 0.38 9.52 8.95
CA THR A 63 -0.61 8.63 8.34
C THR A 63 -0.92 7.46 9.28
N GLU A 64 -2.19 7.15 9.50
CA GLU A 64 -2.63 5.88 10.07
C GLU A 64 -2.62 4.81 8.98
N VAL A 65 -1.93 3.69 9.21
CA VAL A 65 -1.71 2.65 8.20
C VAL A 65 -2.37 1.36 8.64
N VAL A 66 -3.15 0.76 7.75
CA VAL A 66 -3.82 -0.53 7.97
C VAL A 66 -3.56 -1.44 6.77
N VAL A 67 -3.27 -2.72 7.00
CA VAL A 67 -3.28 -3.74 5.93
C VAL A 67 -4.31 -4.82 6.21
N CYS A 68 -5.03 -5.22 5.18
CA CYS A 68 -6.12 -6.20 5.25
C CYS A 68 -5.75 -7.45 4.42
N PRO A 69 -5.01 -8.41 5.00
CA PRO A 69 -4.70 -9.68 4.36
C PRO A 69 -5.94 -10.57 4.19
N SER A 70 -5.83 -11.59 3.32
CA SER A 70 -6.83 -12.66 3.28
C SER A 70 -6.94 -13.32 4.65
N GLN A 71 -8.15 -13.75 5.01
CA GLN A 71 -8.50 -14.25 6.34
C GLN A 71 -7.58 -15.36 6.85
N VAL A 72 -7.15 -16.25 5.95
CA VAL A 72 -6.24 -17.37 6.25
C VAL A 72 -4.82 -16.94 6.64
N TYR A 73 -4.47 -15.67 6.45
CA TYR A 73 -3.14 -15.11 6.74
C TYR A 73 -3.16 -14.05 7.86
N VAL A 74 -4.33 -13.63 8.35
CA VAL A 74 -4.48 -12.52 9.31
C VAL A 74 -3.61 -12.70 10.55
N GLN A 75 -3.68 -13.86 11.20
CA GLN A 75 -2.91 -14.13 12.42
C GLN A 75 -1.39 -14.05 12.16
N GLY A 76 -0.92 -14.72 11.10
CA GLY A 76 0.50 -14.73 10.77
C GLY A 76 1.05 -13.35 10.38
N VAL A 77 0.23 -12.49 9.78
CA VAL A 77 0.57 -11.08 9.54
C VAL A 77 0.62 -10.32 10.86
N LYS A 78 -0.39 -10.44 11.72
CA LYS A 78 -0.45 -9.72 13.01
C LYS A 78 0.74 -10.05 13.92
N GLU A 79 1.22 -11.28 13.92
CA GLU A 79 2.37 -11.72 14.73
C GLU A 79 3.72 -11.15 14.24
N LYS A 80 3.86 -10.84 12.94
CA LYS A 80 5.14 -10.50 12.31
C LYS A 80 5.26 -9.05 11.88
N LEU A 81 4.13 -8.37 11.69
CA LEU A 81 4.10 -6.99 11.22
C LEU A 81 4.53 -6.03 12.33
N ARG A 82 5.28 -5.00 11.94
CA ARG A 82 5.63 -3.84 12.77
C ARG A 82 4.40 -3.25 13.48
N GLY A 83 4.60 -2.75 14.70
CA GLY A 83 3.51 -2.34 15.60
C GLY A 83 2.81 -1.01 15.25
N ASP A 84 3.40 -0.19 14.38
CA ASP A 84 2.85 1.06 13.87
C ASP A 84 1.94 0.88 12.64
N VAL A 85 1.82 -0.34 12.12
CA VAL A 85 0.86 -0.70 11.07
C VAL A 85 -0.18 -1.64 11.66
N SER A 86 -1.45 -1.25 11.63
CA SER A 86 -2.55 -2.09 12.11
C SER A 86 -2.90 -3.19 11.10
N VAL A 87 -3.46 -4.28 11.60
CA VAL A 87 -4.02 -5.35 10.75
C VAL A 87 -5.55 -5.26 10.79
N GLY A 88 -6.16 -5.35 9.62
CA GLY A 88 -7.61 -5.44 9.44
C GLY A 88 -8.06 -6.74 8.77
N SER A 89 -9.35 -7.04 8.87
CA SER A 89 -9.99 -8.10 8.07
C SER A 89 -10.60 -7.55 6.77
N GLN A 90 -10.78 -8.42 5.77
CA GLN A 90 -11.42 -8.06 4.50
C GLN A 90 -12.96 -8.16 4.53
N ASP A 91 -13.50 -8.80 5.56
CA ASP A 91 -14.93 -8.95 5.82
C ASP A 91 -15.13 -9.35 7.30
N VAL A 92 -16.37 -9.29 7.78
CA VAL A 92 -16.78 -9.75 9.10
C VAL A 92 -18.24 -10.20 9.09
N TRP A 93 -18.55 -11.20 9.90
CA TRP A 93 -19.91 -11.70 10.03
C TRP A 93 -20.84 -10.73 10.78
N THR A 94 -22.14 -10.85 10.53
CA THR A 94 -23.20 -10.05 11.20
C THR A 94 -23.44 -10.44 12.66
N LYS A 95 -22.87 -11.54 13.12
CA LYS A 95 -23.15 -12.13 14.44
C LYS A 95 -21.89 -12.73 15.06
N GLY A 96 -22.03 -13.13 16.33
CA GLY A 96 -21.01 -13.86 17.06
C GLY A 96 -20.90 -15.32 16.67
N ASN A 97 -20.17 -16.06 17.48
CA ASN A 97 -19.92 -17.49 17.28
C ASN A 97 -21.26 -18.27 17.19
N GLY A 98 -21.33 -19.21 16.24
CA GLY A 98 -22.55 -19.98 15.98
C GLY A 98 -22.42 -20.90 14.76
N ALA A 99 -23.55 -21.44 14.31
CA ALA A 99 -23.62 -22.36 13.17
C ALA A 99 -23.60 -21.62 11.81
N PHE A 100 -22.49 -20.94 11.51
CA PHE A 100 -22.28 -20.15 10.30
C PHE A 100 -20.98 -20.59 9.59
N THR A 101 -21.00 -21.78 9.00
CA THR A 101 -19.82 -22.38 8.38
C THR A 101 -19.22 -21.46 7.31
N GLY A 102 -17.93 -21.12 7.47
CA GLY A 102 -17.18 -20.27 6.54
C GLY A 102 -17.16 -18.79 6.94
N GLU A 103 -18.00 -18.36 7.87
CA GLU A 103 -18.03 -16.99 8.37
C GLU A 103 -17.00 -16.77 9.48
N THR A 104 -16.54 -15.52 9.61
CA THR A 104 -15.63 -15.11 10.69
C THR A 104 -16.24 -13.98 11.49
N SER A 105 -16.38 -14.19 12.80
CA SER A 105 -16.99 -13.22 13.71
C SER A 105 -16.03 -12.11 14.12
N ALA A 106 -16.59 -10.97 14.50
CA ALA A 106 -15.81 -9.88 15.11
C ALA A 106 -15.13 -10.32 16.41
N ASP A 107 -15.74 -11.24 17.16
CA ASP A 107 -15.16 -11.82 18.38
C ASP A 107 -13.85 -12.57 18.08
N MET A 108 -13.80 -13.39 17.01
CA MET A 108 -12.58 -14.08 16.58
C MET A 108 -11.47 -13.09 16.17
N LEU A 109 -11.83 -12.06 15.40
CA LEU A 109 -10.89 -11.03 14.96
C LEU A 109 -10.30 -10.27 16.15
N LYS A 110 -11.15 -9.89 17.12
CA LYS A 110 -10.71 -9.16 18.31
C LYS A 110 -9.78 -9.99 19.19
N ASP A 111 -10.04 -11.29 19.34
CA ASP A 111 -9.18 -12.23 20.06
C ASP A 111 -7.77 -12.32 19.42
N MET A 112 -7.70 -12.27 18.09
CA MET A 112 -6.42 -12.22 17.36
C MET A 112 -5.71 -10.86 17.45
N GLY A 113 -6.28 -9.84 18.09
CA GLY A 113 -5.73 -8.49 18.15
C GLY A 113 -5.86 -7.70 16.84
N VAL A 114 -6.80 -8.09 15.97
CA VAL A 114 -7.20 -7.31 14.79
C VAL A 114 -7.95 -6.06 15.26
N GLU A 115 -7.72 -4.95 14.56
CA GLU A 115 -8.22 -3.64 14.97
C GLU A 115 -9.28 -3.08 14.03
N TRP A 116 -9.23 -3.47 12.74
CA TRP A 116 -10.09 -2.94 11.68
C TRP A 116 -10.83 -4.04 10.94
N ALA A 117 -11.98 -3.74 10.37
CA ALA A 117 -12.70 -4.60 9.44
C ALA A 117 -13.18 -3.80 8.23
N VAL A 118 -12.90 -4.28 7.02
CA VAL A 118 -13.52 -3.78 5.79
C VAL A 118 -14.92 -4.38 5.67
N VAL A 119 -15.91 -3.55 5.38
CA VAL A 119 -17.30 -3.98 5.17
C VAL A 119 -17.88 -3.30 3.93
N GLY A 120 -18.75 -4.03 3.21
CA GLY A 120 -19.44 -3.47 2.06
C GLY A 120 -18.54 -3.16 0.86
N HIS A 121 -17.35 -3.76 0.78
CA HIS A 121 -16.49 -3.61 -0.40
C HIS A 121 -17.25 -4.00 -1.66
N SER A 122 -17.03 -3.28 -2.77
CA SER A 122 -17.79 -3.44 -4.01
C SER A 122 -17.85 -4.89 -4.53
N GLU A 123 -16.76 -5.65 -4.40
CA GLU A 123 -16.70 -7.08 -4.77
C GLU A 123 -17.63 -7.98 -3.94
N ARG A 124 -17.95 -7.57 -2.71
CA ARG A 124 -18.90 -8.28 -1.82
C ARG A 124 -20.33 -7.90 -2.15
N ARG A 125 -20.60 -6.62 -2.39
CA ARG A 125 -21.90 -6.13 -2.89
C ARG A 125 -22.26 -6.75 -4.25
N GLY A 126 -21.27 -6.88 -5.14
CA GLY A 126 -21.41 -7.59 -6.42
C GLY A 126 -21.69 -9.10 -6.28
N LYS A 127 -21.48 -9.69 -5.09
CA LYS A 127 -21.86 -11.06 -4.75
C LYS A 127 -23.20 -11.16 -4.02
N GLY A 128 -23.92 -10.05 -3.85
CA GLY A 128 -25.27 -10.01 -3.31
C GLY A 128 -25.40 -9.44 -1.90
N GLU A 129 -24.34 -8.91 -1.29
CA GLU A 129 -24.46 -8.25 0.02
C GLU A 129 -25.23 -6.93 -0.10
N GLY A 130 -26.42 -6.89 0.52
CA GLY A 130 -27.29 -5.73 0.53
C GLY A 130 -26.93 -4.73 1.63
N ASP A 131 -27.40 -3.48 1.49
CA ASP A 131 -27.07 -2.38 2.41
C ASP A 131 -27.39 -2.69 3.88
N ALA A 132 -28.56 -3.28 4.15
CA ALA A 132 -28.97 -3.63 5.52
C ALA A 132 -28.08 -4.71 6.15
N GLU A 133 -27.63 -5.69 5.36
CA GLU A 133 -26.72 -6.74 5.83
C GLU A 133 -25.34 -6.14 6.14
N VAL A 134 -24.81 -5.34 5.23
CA VAL A 134 -23.52 -4.67 5.37
C VAL A 134 -23.51 -3.74 6.59
N ALA A 135 -24.58 -2.97 6.79
CA ALA A 135 -24.74 -2.12 7.98
C ALA A 135 -24.77 -2.96 9.27
N ALA A 136 -25.45 -4.10 9.27
CA ALA A 136 -25.46 -5.02 10.41
C ALA A 136 -24.07 -5.62 10.71
N LYS A 137 -23.28 -5.98 9.69
CA LYS A 137 -21.88 -6.40 9.84
C LYS A 137 -21.04 -5.31 10.51
N ALA A 138 -21.15 -4.08 9.99
CA ALA A 138 -20.43 -2.92 10.49
C ALA A 138 -20.77 -2.64 11.96
N LYS A 139 -22.06 -2.63 12.29
CA LYS A 139 -22.51 -2.38 13.66
C LYS A 139 -22.03 -3.45 14.62
N TYR A 140 -22.11 -4.72 14.23
CA TYR A 140 -21.63 -5.81 15.05
C TYR A 140 -20.11 -5.73 15.30
N ALA A 141 -19.33 -5.33 14.29
CA ALA A 141 -17.89 -5.13 14.43
C ALA A 141 -17.56 -4.04 15.46
N LEU A 142 -18.26 -2.89 15.38
CA LEU A 142 -18.11 -1.78 16.33
C LEU A 142 -18.49 -2.21 17.77
N ASP A 143 -19.60 -2.94 17.92
CA ASP A 143 -20.05 -3.45 19.23
C ASP A 143 -19.06 -4.42 19.88
N LYS A 144 -18.18 -5.04 19.10
CA LYS A 144 -17.08 -5.90 19.58
C LYS A 144 -15.74 -5.18 19.67
N GLY A 145 -15.72 -3.87 19.48
CA GLY A 145 -14.55 -3.03 19.63
C GLY A 145 -13.54 -3.16 18.47
N LEU A 146 -14.01 -3.56 17.29
CA LEU A 146 -13.29 -3.32 16.03
C LEU A 146 -13.66 -1.94 15.51
N LYS A 147 -12.75 -1.35 14.73
CA LYS A 147 -13.02 -0.19 13.89
C LYS A 147 -13.44 -0.63 12.49
N VAL A 148 -14.11 0.24 11.74
CA VAL A 148 -14.73 -0.13 10.45
C VAL A 148 -14.24 0.75 9.31
N ILE A 149 -13.84 0.10 8.21
CA ILE A 149 -13.66 0.72 6.88
C ILE A 149 -14.94 0.43 6.09
N ALA A 150 -15.86 1.41 6.08
CA ALA A 150 -17.19 1.31 5.49
C ALA A 150 -17.14 1.71 4.00
N CYS A 151 -17.22 0.72 3.10
CA CYS A 151 -17.13 0.97 1.67
C CYS A 151 -18.49 1.36 1.07
N CYS A 152 -18.43 2.27 0.09
CA CYS A 152 -19.53 2.67 -0.76
C CYS A 152 -19.03 3.10 -2.16
N GLY A 153 -19.89 3.03 -3.17
CA GLY A 153 -19.52 3.45 -4.53
C GLY A 153 -20.53 3.03 -5.59
N GLU A 154 -20.40 3.63 -6.78
CA GLU A 154 -21.31 3.48 -7.90
C GLU A 154 -20.69 2.78 -9.11
N PRO A 155 -21.49 2.08 -9.94
CA PRO A 155 -21.04 1.52 -11.21
C PRO A 155 -20.89 2.62 -12.30
N LEU A 156 -20.20 2.30 -13.40
CA LEU A 156 -19.92 3.28 -14.47
C LEU A 156 -21.20 3.91 -15.01
N GLU A 157 -22.26 3.12 -15.16
CA GLU A 157 -23.53 3.53 -15.72
C GLU A 157 -24.20 4.63 -14.88
N ALA A 158 -24.08 4.55 -13.55
CA ALA A 158 -24.60 5.59 -12.66
C ALA A 158 -23.78 6.88 -12.77
N ARG A 159 -22.45 6.76 -12.94
CA ARG A 159 -21.58 7.92 -13.17
C ARG A 159 -21.89 8.63 -14.48
N GLU A 160 -22.01 7.87 -15.57
CA GLU A 160 -22.32 8.41 -16.90
C GLU A 160 -23.74 9.00 -16.98
N ALA A 161 -24.68 8.46 -16.20
CA ALA A 161 -26.04 9.00 -16.08
C ALA A 161 -26.15 10.23 -15.16
N GLY A 162 -25.08 10.61 -14.44
CA GLY A 162 -25.12 11.69 -13.47
C GLY A 162 -25.92 11.37 -12.20
N THR A 163 -26.11 10.08 -11.90
CA THR A 163 -26.89 9.57 -10.75
C THR A 163 -26.00 8.94 -9.67
N THR A 164 -24.72 9.32 -9.61
CA THR A 164 -23.76 8.85 -8.58
C THR A 164 -24.36 8.96 -7.17
N ASN A 165 -24.91 10.13 -6.82
CA ASN A 165 -25.44 10.36 -5.47
C ASN A 165 -26.69 9.52 -5.18
N ASP A 166 -27.55 9.29 -6.18
CA ASP A 166 -28.73 8.43 -6.04
C ASP A 166 -28.35 6.97 -5.71
N PHE A 167 -27.15 6.55 -6.13
CA PHE A 167 -26.63 5.22 -5.85
C PHE A 167 -25.87 5.14 -4.53
N VAL A 168 -25.04 6.13 -4.21
CA VAL A 168 -24.12 6.07 -3.06
C VAL A 168 -24.79 6.52 -1.75
N PHE A 169 -25.69 7.51 -1.79
CA PHE A 169 -26.33 8.03 -0.58
C PHE A 169 -27.13 6.97 0.19
N PRO A 170 -27.93 6.08 -0.44
CA PRO A 170 -28.60 4.99 0.27
C PRO A 170 -27.64 4.06 1.01
N GLN A 171 -26.46 3.76 0.42
CA GLN A 171 -25.44 2.93 1.06
C GLN A 171 -24.89 3.59 2.33
N LEU A 172 -24.60 4.89 2.26
CA LEU A 172 -24.12 5.66 3.42
C LEU A 172 -25.22 5.80 4.48
N LYS A 173 -26.47 5.99 4.05
CA LYS A 173 -27.62 6.09 4.94
C LYS A 173 -27.85 4.81 5.74
N ALA A 174 -27.66 3.65 5.14
CA ALA A 174 -27.79 2.36 5.83
C ALA A 174 -26.81 2.22 7.01
N TYR A 175 -25.58 2.72 6.88
CA TYR A 175 -24.64 2.78 8.00
C TYR A 175 -25.12 3.76 9.08
N ALA A 176 -25.50 4.98 8.67
CA ALA A 176 -25.98 6.01 9.59
C ALA A 176 -27.24 5.59 10.37
N ASP A 177 -28.08 4.72 9.79
CA ASP A 177 -29.29 4.22 10.43
C ASP A 177 -29.05 3.25 11.59
N VAL A 178 -27.86 2.64 11.66
CA VAL A 178 -27.50 1.69 12.71
C VAL A 178 -26.42 2.21 13.66
N PHE A 179 -25.67 3.25 13.27
CA PHE A 179 -24.62 3.85 14.09
C PHE A 179 -25.18 4.88 15.07
N SER A 180 -24.65 4.84 16.30
CA SER A 180 -24.73 5.96 17.23
C SER A 180 -23.77 7.09 16.82
N LYS A 181 -23.81 8.24 17.50
CA LYS A 181 -22.86 9.33 17.22
C LYS A 181 -21.43 8.91 17.56
N GLU A 182 -21.27 8.18 18.66
CA GLU A 182 -19.98 7.71 19.19
C GLU A 182 -19.36 6.60 18.34
N ASP A 183 -20.18 5.82 17.64
CA ASP A 183 -19.70 4.80 16.69
C ASP A 183 -18.83 5.41 15.58
N TRP A 184 -19.14 6.64 15.13
CA TRP A 184 -18.40 7.31 14.06
C TRP A 184 -16.94 7.62 14.39
N ASP A 185 -16.57 7.70 15.66
CA ASP A 185 -15.17 7.86 16.09
C ASP A 185 -14.28 6.68 15.64
N ASN A 186 -14.91 5.53 15.37
CA ASN A 186 -14.26 4.28 14.98
C ASN A 186 -14.56 3.89 13.53
N VAL A 187 -15.05 4.82 12.71
CA VAL A 187 -15.40 4.59 11.30
C VAL A 187 -14.54 5.45 10.38
N VAL A 188 -14.17 4.87 9.24
CA VAL A 188 -13.75 5.60 8.04
C VAL A 188 -14.62 5.17 6.87
N ILE A 189 -14.96 6.10 5.99
CA ILE A 189 -15.69 5.80 4.76
C ILE A 189 -14.68 5.59 3.65
N ALA A 190 -14.81 4.51 2.87
CA ALA A 190 -14.04 4.32 1.65
C ALA A 190 -14.96 4.50 0.43
N TYR A 191 -14.83 5.63 -0.26
CA TYR A 191 -15.50 5.85 -1.54
C TYR A 191 -14.70 5.17 -2.66
N GLU A 192 -15.29 4.12 -3.24
CA GLU A 192 -14.68 3.29 -4.26
C GLU A 192 -15.54 3.31 -5.53
N PRO A 193 -15.34 4.28 -6.46
CA PRO A 193 -16.04 4.25 -7.74
C PRO A 193 -15.74 2.91 -8.42
N ILE A 194 -16.76 2.08 -8.61
CA ILE A 194 -16.58 0.66 -8.98
C ILE A 194 -15.85 0.55 -10.32
N TRP A 195 -16.13 1.49 -11.21
CA TRP A 195 -15.52 1.63 -12.54
C TRP A 195 -14.02 1.96 -12.51
N ALA A 196 -13.50 2.46 -11.39
CA ALA A 196 -12.09 2.77 -11.18
C ALA A 196 -11.32 1.62 -10.48
N ILE A 197 -11.98 0.52 -10.09
CA ILE A 197 -11.33 -0.57 -9.35
C ILE A 197 -10.69 -1.57 -10.31
N GLY A 198 -9.35 -1.61 -10.36
CA GLY A 198 -8.61 -2.62 -11.13
C GLY A 198 -8.70 -2.46 -12.66
N THR A 199 -9.29 -1.38 -13.14
CA THR A 199 -9.44 -1.06 -14.57
C THR A 199 -8.27 -0.23 -15.12
N GLY A 200 -7.43 0.33 -14.25
CA GLY A 200 -6.41 1.31 -14.61
C GLY A 200 -6.98 2.71 -14.90
N LEU A 201 -8.31 2.86 -14.95
CA LEU A 201 -8.98 4.14 -14.98
C LEU A 201 -8.99 4.70 -13.56
N THR A 202 -8.38 5.87 -13.38
CA THR A 202 -8.38 6.59 -12.10
C THR A 202 -9.27 7.81 -12.25
N ALA A 203 -10.16 8.06 -11.29
CA ALA A 203 -10.89 9.33 -11.26
C ALA A 203 -9.87 10.48 -11.24
N THR A 204 -10.15 11.54 -12.00
CA THR A 204 -9.35 12.76 -11.85
C THR A 204 -9.47 13.28 -10.41
N PRO A 205 -8.45 13.98 -9.88
CA PRO A 205 -8.52 14.52 -8.53
C PRO A 205 -9.75 15.40 -8.29
N GLU A 206 -10.22 16.12 -9.31
CA GLU A 206 -11.44 16.93 -9.26
C GLU A 206 -12.70 16.05 -9.12
N GLN A 207 -12.82 14.99 -9.94
CA GLN A 207 -13.97 14.08 -9.84
C GLN A 207 -14.04 13.38 -8.47
N ALA A 208 -12.90 12.97 -7.92
CA ALA A 208 -12.84 12.37 -6.59
C ALA A 208 -13.22 13.39 -5.50
N GLN A 209 -12.68 14.61 -5.60
CA GLN A 209 -13.00 15.69 -4.66
C GLN A 209 -14.50 16.05 -4.67
N ASP A 210 -15.12 16.17 -5.85
CA ASP A 210 -16.53 16.52 -5.96
C ASP A 210 -17.43 15.49 -5.25
N THR A 211 -17.19 14.20 -5.50
CA THR A 211 -17.96 13.14 -4.82
C THR A 211 -17.67 13.11 -3.31
N HIS A 212 -16.42 13.29 -2.87
CA HIS A 212 -16.09 13.34 -1.45
C HIS A 212 -16.76 14.51 -0.73
N ALA A 213 -16.81 15.68 -1.34
CA ALA A 213 -17.49 16.85 -0.80
C ALA A 213 -19.01 16.60 -0.67
N ASP A 214 -19.63 15.98 -1.68
CA ASP A 214 -21.04 15.58 -1.64
C ASP A 214 -21.32 14.55 -0.53
N LEU A 215 -20.46 13.56 -0.36
CA LEU A 215 -20.57 12.56 0.71
C LEU A 215 -20.43 13.20 2.09
N ARG A 216 -19.48 14.12 2.27
CA ARG A 216 -19.30 14.83 3.54
C ARG A 216 -20.52 15.69 3.87
N LYS A 217 -21.03 16.43 2.88
CA LYS A 217 -22.25 17.22 3.03
C LYS A 217 -23.43 16.34 3.43
N TYR A 218 -23.66 15.24 2.72
CA TYR A 218 -24.76 14.32 3.01
C TYR A 218 -24.62 13.65 4.37
N LEU A 219 -23.39 13.26 4.76
CA LEU A 219 -23.11 12.76 6.11
C LEU A 219 -23.51 13.79 7.19
N GLY A 220 -23.26 15.08 6.93
CA GLY A 220 -23.66 16.17 7.82
C GLY A 220 -25.16 16.30 7.99
N GLU A 221 -25.93 16.02 6.93
CA GLU A 221 -27.39 16.03 6.94
C GLU A 221 -27.98 14.84 7.72
N ILE A 222 -27.38 13.65 7.61
CA ILE A 222 -27.95 12.41 8.17
C ILE A 222 -27.38 12.00 9.54
N ALA A 223 -26.14 12.39 9.86
CA ALA A 223 -25.44 12.01 11.09
C ALA A 223 -24.98 13.23 11.91
N GLY A 224 -25.10 14.44 11.35
CA GLY A 224 -24.77 15.70 12.01
C GLY A 224 -23.42 16.29 11.59
N ALA A 225 -23.31 17.62 11.67
CA ALA A 225 -22.16 18.38 11.18
C ALA A 225 -20.82 18.00 11.84
N ASP A 226 -20.84 17.68 13.14
CA ASP A 226 -19.68 17.21 13.90
C ASP A 226 -19.12 15.89 13.33
N VAL A 227 -20.01 14.92 13.10
CA VAL A 227 -19.65 13.63 12.50
C VAL A 227 -19.05 13.83 11.11
N ALA A 228 -19.64 14.71 10.30
CA ALA A 228 -19.15 15.02 8.95
C ALA A 228 -17.75 15.66 8.95
N GLU A 229 -17.46 16.55 9.89
CA GLU A 229 -16.15 17.20 9.98
C GLU A 229 -15.05 16.24 10.47
N ASN A 230 -15.41 15.29 11.33
CA ASN A 230 -14.44 14.39 11.96
C ASN A 230 -14.25 13.06 11.20
N THR A 231 -15.26 12.59 10.47
CA THR A 231 -15.18 11.33 9.73
C THR A 231 -14.20 11.45 8.56
N ARG A 232 -13.28 10.50 8.45
CA ARG A 232 -12.34 10.39 7.34
C ARG A 232 -13.00 9.72 6.14
N ILE A 233 -12.83 10.31 4.96
CA ILE A 233 -13.33 9.78 3.69
C ILE A 233 -12.13 9.47 2.77
N LEU A 234 -11.94 8.18 2.51
CA LEU A 234 -10.85 7.63 1.72
C LEU A 234 -11.27 7.45 0.27
N TYR A 235 -10.32 7.59 -0.65
CA TYR A 235 -10.51 7.28 -2.06
C TYR A 235 -10.00 5.86 -2.38
N GLY A 236 -10.81 5.02 -3.02
CA GLY A 236 -10.49 3.62 -3.34
C GLY A 236 -10.33 3.24 -4.82
N GLY A 237 -10.27 4.22 -5.74
CA GLY A 237 -10.24 3.94 -7.19
C GLY A 237 -8.83 3.96 -7.82
N SER A 238 -8.10 2.84 -7.84
CA SER A 238 -6.79 2.71 -8.52
C SER A 238 -5.73 3.76 -8.11
N ALA A 239 -5.65 4.11 -6.82
CA ALA A 239 -4.53 4.91 -6.32
C ALA A 239 -3.20 4.18 -6.51
N THR A 240 -2.21 4.89 -7.05
CA THR A 240 -0.83 4.43 -7.29
C THR A 240 0.16 5.42 -6.69
N GLY A 241 1.44 5.06 -6.61
CA GLY A 241 2.47 6.01 -6.15
C GLY A 241 2.54 7.29 -7.00
N ALA A 242 2.15 7.22 -8.28
CA ALA A 242 2.13 8.37 -9.19
C ALA A 242 0.91 9.28 -9.01
N THR A 243 -0.26 8.72 -8.66
CA THR A 243 -1.52 9.49 -8.57
C THR A 243 -1.83 9.97 -7.15
N ALA A 244 -1.29 9.32 -6.12
CA ALA A 244 -1.58 9.61 -4.71
C ALA A 244 -1.30 11.07 -4.31
N GLY A 245 -0.20 11.67 -4.80
CA GLY A 245 0.14 13.06 -4.48
C GLY A 245 -0.91 14.08 -4.97
N GLY A 246 -1.47 13.88 -6.16
CA GLY A 246 -2.50 14.78 -6.70
C GLY A 246 -3.86 14.61 -6.01
N LEU A 247 -4.21 13.37 -5.65
CA LEU A 247 -5.45 13.07 -4.92
C LEU A 247 -5.37 13.56 -3.46
N SER A 248 -4.27 13.32 -2.75
CA SER A 248 -4.10 13.73 -1.35
C SER A 248 -4.04 15.25 -1.14
N ALA A 249 -3.82 16.02 -2.20
CA ALA A 249 -3.89 17.48 -2.15
C ALA A 249 -5.33 18.02 -2.08
N LYS A 250 -6.34 17.17 -2.24
CA LYS A 250 -7.75 17.57 -2.22
C LYS A 250 -8.30 17.60 -0.79
N PRO A 251 -9.05 18.64 -0.40
CA PRO A 251 -9.40 18.91 1.00
C PRO A 251 -10.31 17.87 1.65
N ASP A 252 -11.12 17.15 0.87
CA ASP A 252 -12.05 16.14 1.38
C ASP A 252 -11.56 14.70 1.17
N ILE A 253 -10.35 14.51 0.62
CA ILE A 253 -9.69 13.22 0.47
C ILE A 253 -8.75 13.01 1.65
N ASP A 254 -9.21 12.25 2.64
CA ASP A 254 -8.49 12.02 3.89
C ASP A 254 -7.57 10.79 3.85
N GLY A 255 -7.42 10.16 2.67
CA GLY A 255 -6.70 8.92 2.58
C GLY A 255 -7.03 8.04 1.39
N PHE A 256 -6.56 6.80 1.43
CA PHE A 256 -6.74 5.82 0.38
C PHE A 256 -7.12 4.44 0.91
N LEU A 257 -7.95 3.72 0.14
CA LEU A 257 -8.08 2.27 0.24
C LEU A 257 -7.47 1.63 -1.02
N VAL A 258 -6.28 1.05 -0.88
CA VAL A 258 -5.42 0.65 -1.98
C VAL A 258 -5.54 -0.85 -2.23
N GLY A 259 -5.91 -1.22 -3.46
CA GLY A 259 -5.94 -2.60 -3.93
C GLY A 259 -4.56 -3.10 -4.40
N GLY A 260 -4.38 -3.27 -5.71
CA GLY A 260 -3.18 -3.92 -6.28
C GLY A 260 -1.84 -3.25 -5.95
N ALA A 261 -1.81 -1.92 -5.77
CA ALA A 261 -0.59 -1.22 -5.36
C ALA A 261 -0.17 -1.53 -3.90
N SER A 262 -1.08 -2.04 -3.06
CA SER A 262 -0.75 -2.49 -1.70
C SER A 262 0.04 -3.79 -1.63
N LEU A 263 0.07 -4.54 -2.74
CA LEU A 263 0.86 -5.77 -2.90
C LEU A 263 2.25 -5.49 -3.46
N LYS A 264 2.63 -4.21 -3.52
CA LYS A 264 3.87 -3.75 -4.12
C LYS A 264 4.56 -2.76 -3.20
N PRO A 265 5.87 -2.55 -3.38
CA PRO A 265 6.59 -1.62 -2.53
C PRO A 265 6.19 -0.14 -2.71
N GLU A 266 5.55 0.20 -3.85
CA GLU A 266 4.95 1.54 -4.04
C GLU A 266 3.87 1.88 -3.01
N PHE A 267 3.36 0.91 -2.23
CA PHE A 267 2.46 1.20 -1.10
C PHE A 267 3.08 2.16 -0.09
N ALA A 268 4.38 2.03 0.19
CA ALA A 268 5.08 2.96 1.09
C ALA A 268 5.13 4.39 0.53
N ASP A 269 5.23 4.56 -0.80
CA ASP A 269 5.13 5.87 -1.45
C ASP A 269 3.73 6.47 -1.26
N ILE A 270 2.68 5.66 -1.35
CA ILE A 270 1.28 6.10 -1.13
C ILE A 270 1.07 6.51 0.33
N VAL A 271 1.60 5.75 1.30
CA VAL A 271 1.54 6.10 2.73
C VAL A 271 2.24 7.43 3.01
N ASN A 272 3.37 7.67 2.36
CA ASN A 272 4.21 8.84 2.59
C ASN A 272 3.83 10.07 1.76
N CYS A 273 2.84 9.99 0.86
CA CYS A 273 2.57 11.06 -0.09
C CYS A 273 2.14 12.41 0.55
N ASN A 274 1.66 12.36 1.80
CA ASN A 274 1.27 13.53 2.59
C ASN A 274 2.25 13.85 3.74
N GLY A 275 3.36 13.09 3.84
CA GLY A 275 4.41 13.27 4.86
C GLY A 275 5.70 13.86 4.28
N SER A 276 6.63 14.22 5.16
CA SER A 276 7.99 14.65 4.76
C SER A 276 8.95 13.49 4.46
N GLU A 277 8.55 12.27 4.83
CA GLU A 277 9.36 11.06 4.65
C GLU A 277 9.43 10.65 3.17
N ARG A 278 10.61 10.19 2.74
CA ARG A 278 10.77 9.53 1.44
C ARG A 278 10.94 8.04 1.69
N SER A 279 10.11 7.21 1.04
CA SER A 279 10.24 5.76 1.17
C SER A 279 11.56 5.29 0.52
N LEU A 280 12.15 4.23 1.07
CA LEU A 280 13.14 3.45 0.34
C LEU A 280 12.38 2.68 -0.74
N LYS A 281 12.72 2.90 -2.01
CA LYS A 281 12.12 2.16 -3.14
C LYS A 281 12.89 0.87 -3.37
N PRO A 282 12.24 -0.21 -3.80
CA PRO A 282 12.95 -1.37 -4.29
C PRO A 282 13.85 -0.95 -5.43
N VAL A 283 14.99 -1.58 -5.46
CA VAL A 283 16.01 -1.29 -6.46
C VAL A 283 16.04 -2.41 -7.46
N ASN A 284 16.02 -2.06 -8.74
CA ASN A 284 16.33 -3.00 -9.80
C ASN A 284 17.84 -3.14 -9.89
N ILE A 285 18.33 -4.35 -9.74
CA ILE A 285 19.76 -4.64 -9.80
C ILE A 285 20.11 -5.48 -11.02
N GLY A 286 21.27 -5.16 -11.60
CA GLY A 286 21.98 -6.01 -12.55
C GLY A 286 23.14 -6.69 -11.83
N ILE A 287 23.43 -7.96 -12.13
CA ILE A 287 24.61 -8.65 -11.57
C ILE A 287 25.61 -8.86 -12.70
N ASN A 288 26.78 -8.24 -12.62
CA ASN A 288 27.85 -8.46 -13.58
C ASN A 288 28.79 -9.57 -13.09
N GLY A 289 28.86 -10.69 -13.82
CA GLY A 289 29.52 -11.93 -13.44
C GLY A 289 28.58 -12.90 -12.73
N PHE A 290 28.31 -14.06 -13.33
CA PHE A 290 27.41 -15.10 -12.78
C PHE A 290 28.16 -16.35 -12.29
N GLY A 291 29.42 -16.15 -11.91
CA GLY A 291 30.24 -17.11 -11.19
C GLY A 291 29.79 -17.33 -9.74
N ARG A 292 30.71 -17.78 -8.88
CA ARG A 292 30.38 -18.12 -7.48
C ARG A 292 29.79 -16.94 -6.70
N ILE A 293 30.40 -15.76 -6.81
CA ILE A 293 29.96 -14.55 -6.10
C ILE A 293 28.61 -14.07 -6.64
N GLY A 294 28.46 -13.96 -7.96
CA GLY A 294 27.20 -13.53 -8.57
C GLY A 294 26.01 -14.42 -8.20
N ARG A 295 26.19 -15.74 -8.15
CA ARG A 295 25.12 -16.65 -7.68
C ARG A 295 24.84 -16.53 -6.18
N LEU A 296 25.83 -16.19 -5.35
CA LEU A 296 25.61 -15.88 -3.93
C LEU A 296 24.80 -14.59 -3.77
N VAL A 297 25.17 -13.53 -4.48
CA VAL A 297 24.43 -12.27 -4.51
C VAL A 297 23.00 -12.51 -4.97
N MET A 298 22.82 -13.24 -6.06
CA MET A 298 21.50 -13.63 -6.58
C MET A 298 20.69 -14.35 -5.50
N ARG A 299 21.26 -15.38 -4.85
CA ARG A 299 20.58 -16.16 -3.80
C ARG A 299 20.24 -15.32 -2.57
N ALA A 300 21.13 -14.41 -2.17
CA ALA A 300 20.92 -13.53 -1.03
C ALA A 300 19.81 -12.52 -1.30
N ALA A 301 19.76 -11.96 -2.51
CA ALA A 301 18.78 -10.95 -2.90
C ALA A 301 17.46 -11.54 -3.42
N HIS A 302 17.41 -12.81 -3.80
CA HIS A 302 16.24 -13.41 -4.46
C HIS A 302 14.94 -13.29 -3.64
N ASN A 303 15.08 -13.50 -2.32
CA ASN A 303 13.98 -13.43 -1.35
C ASN A 303 13.83 -12.04 -0.72
N ASP A 304 14.66 -11.07 -1.11
CA ASP A 304 14.52 -9.71 -0.62
C ASP A 304 13.45 -8.98 -1.45
N PRO A 305 12.31 -8.57 -0.87
CA PRO A 305 11.26 -7.87 -1.59
C PRO A 305 11.66 -6.45 -2.01
N MET A 306 12.75 -5.91 -1.46
CA MET A 306 13.32 -4.60 -1.81
C MET A 306 14.35 -4.69 -2.95
N VAL A 307 14.63 -5.88 -3.47
CA VAL A 307 15.64 -6.07 -4.52
C VAL A 307 15.06 -6.88 -5.68
N ASN A 308 14.98 -6.24 -6.85
CA ASN A 308 14.56 -6.89 -8.08
C ASN A 308 15.79 -7.21 -8.94
N ILE A 309 16.15 -8.48 -9.06
CA ILE A 309 17.21 -8.88 -9.99
C ILE A 309 16.60 -8.94 -11.38
N VAL A 310 16.89 -7.95 -12.22
CA VAL A 310 16.28 -7.82 -13.56
C VAL A 310 17.23 -8.24 -14.68
N ALA A 311 18.53 -8.26 -14.40
CA ALA A 311 19.53 -8.67 -15.37
C ALA A 311 20.76 -9.31 -14.74
N VAL A 312 21.40 -10.18 -15.52
CA VAL A 312 22.73 -10.73 -15.25
C VAL A 312 23.59 -10.58 -16.50
N ASN A 313 24.89 -10.41 -16.33
CA ASN A 313 25.87 -10.50 -17.41
C ASN A 313 26.89 -11.58 -17.09
N ASP A 314 27.14 -12.50 -18.03
CA ASP A 314 28.32 -13.36 -17.99
C ASP A 314 28.72 -13.76 -19.42
N PRO A 315 29.90 -13.36 -19.92
CA PRO A 315 30.31 -13.65 -21.29
C PRO A 315 30.74 -15.10 -21.51
N PHE A 316 30.91 -15.89 -20.44
CA PHE A 316 31.47 -17.25 -20.52
C PHE A 316 30.45 -18.33 -20.16
N ILE A 317 29.38 -17.98 -19.43
CA ILE A 317 28.37 -18.93 -18.98
C ILE A 317 27.11 -18.78 -19.85
N PRO A 318 26.78 -19.77 -20.70
CA PRO A 318 25.55 -19.73 -21.47
C PRO A 318 24.31 -19.94 -20.58
N VAL A 319 23.15 -19.44 -21.01
CA VAL A 319 21.91 -19.41 -20.21
C VAL A 319 21.47 -20.78 -19.70
N ASN A 320 21.54 -21.81 -20.56
CA ASN A 320 21.24 -23.20 -20.20
C ASN A 320 22.19 -23.74 -19.11
N TYR A 321 23.45 -23.29 -19.10
CA TYR A 321 24.39 -23.67 -18.06
C TYR A 321 24.16 -22.86 -16.77
N MET A 322 23.70 -21.61 -16.85
CA MET A 322 23.25 -20.87 -15.66
C MET A 322 22.12 -21.61 -14.93
N GLU A 323 21.12 -22.11 -15.67
CA GLU A 323 20.05 -22.94 -15.12
C GLU A 323 20.63 -24.18 -14.42
N TYR A 324 21.48 -24.93 -15.12
CA TYR A 324 22.14 -26.12 -14.55
C TYR A 324 22.92 -25.79 -13.27
N MET A 325 23.68 -24.71 -13.25
CA MET A 325 24.49 -24.30 -12.10
C MET A 325 23.64 -23.88 -10.89
N LEU A 326 22.40 -23.43 -11.09
CA LEU A 326 21.49 -23.15 -9.98
C LEU A 326 20.80 -24.42 -9.46
N GLN A 327 20.40 -25.31 -10.37
CA GLN A 327 19.76 -26.58 -10.02
C GLN A 327 20.74 -27.58 -9.36
N TYR A 328 22.03 -27.51 -9.72
CA TYR A 328 23.07 -28.45 -9.31
C TYR A 328 24.33 -27.75 -8.80
N ASP A 329 24.18 -26.67 -8.03
CA ASP A 329 25.33 -25.96 -7.43
C ASP A 329 26.00 -26.85 -6.35
N THR A 330 27.25 -27.25 -6.58
CA THR A 330 28.01 -28.06 -5.62
C THR A 330 28.49 -27.29 -4.41
N VAL A 331 28.52 -25.95 -4.48
CA VAL A 331 28.99 -25.07 -3.40
C VAL A 331 27.81 -24.60 -2.56
N HIS A 332 26.74 -24.12 -3.20
CA HIS A 332 25.59 -23.52 -2.51
C HIS A 332 24.39 -24.45 -2.38
N GLY A 333 24.49 -25.67 -2.91
CA GLY A 333 23.36 -26.60 -2.99
C GLY A 333 22.33 -26.20 -4.04
N LYS A 334 21.33 -27.08 -4.21
CA LYS A 334 20.23 -26.84 -5.15
C LYS A 334 19.50 -25.55 -4.79
N PHE A 335 19.22 -24.72 -5.78
CA PHE A 335 18.33 -23.60 -5.60
C PHE A 335 16.93 -24.13 -5.20
N PRO A 336 16.31 -23.58 -4.14
CA PRO A 336 15.05 -24.13 -3.61
C PRO A 336 13.84 -23.87 -4.52
N GLY A 337 13.93 -22.93 -5.45
CA GLY A 337 12.85 -22.59 -6.39
C GLY A 337 13.02 -23.21 -7.79
N GLU A 338 12.03 -22.98 -8.63
CA GLU A 338 12.11 -23.36 -10.04
C GLU A 338 13.12 -22.47 -10.78
N VAL A 339 13.90 -23.09 -11.65
CA VAL A 339 14.83 -22.40 -12.55
C VAL A 339 14.60 -22.98 -13.93
N ALA A 340 14.28 -22.12 -14.89
CA ALA A 340 13.99 -22.51 -16.26
C ALA A 340 14.56 -21.48 -17.25
N VAL A 341 15.14 -21.94 -18.36
CA VAL A 341 15.44 -21.05 -19.48
C VAL A 341 14.14 -20.63 -20.15
N SER A 342 13.88 -19.33 -20.24
CA SER A 342 12.66 -18.77 -20.84
C SER A 342 12.89 -18.16 -22.23
N GLY A 343 14.15 -18.00 -22.64
CA GLY A 343 14.53 -17.56 -23.99
C GLY A 343 16.05 -17.62 -24.22
N GLU A 344 16.52 -17.27 -25.43
CA GLU A 344 17.95 -17.32 -25.76
C GLU A 344 18.84 -16.46 -24.85
N LYS A 345 18.28 -15.36 -24.32
CA LYS A 345 18.94 -14.40 -23.42
C LYS A 345 18.08 -14.11 -22.20
N GLU A 346 17.34 -15.11 -21.73
CA GLU A 346 16.47 -14.95 -20.57
C GLU A 346 16.39 -16.23 -19.75
N ILE A 347 16.53 -16.07 -18.43
CA ILE A 347 16.37 -17.14 -17.45
C ILE A 347 15.30 -16.73 -16.44
N MET A 348 14.45 -17.67 -16.07
CA MET A 348 13.46 -17.51 -15.01
C MET A 348 13.98 -18.19 -13.75
N VAL A 349 14.05 -17.45 -12.64
CA VAL A 349 14.47 -17.95 -11.34
C VAL A 349 13.37 -17.64 -10.33
N GLY A 350 12.78 -18.65 -9.71
CA GLY A 350 11.67 -18.49 -8.76
C GLY A 350 10.48 -17.75 -9.35
N GLY A 351 10.19 -17.96 -10.63
CA GLY A 351 9.11 -17.26 -11.36
C GLY A 351 9.42 -15.81 -11.77
N LYS A 352 10.62 -15.29 -11.48
CA LYS A 352 11.07 -13.94 -11.86
C LYS A 352 11.96 -14.02 -13.12
N PRO A 353 11.61 -13.35 -14.23
CA PRO A 353 12.45 -13.33 -15.43
C PRO A 353 13.67 -12.42 -15.23
N MET A 354 14.80 -12.85 -15.76
CA MET A 354 16.08 -12.14 -15.72
C MET A 354 16.70 -12.13 -17.11
N LYS A 355 17.00 -10.92 -17.61
CA LYS A 355 17.68 -10.76 -18.90
C LYS A 355 19.16 -11.16 -18.75
N VAL A 356 19.66 -11.94 -19.70
CA VAL A 356 21.05 -12.41 -19.71
C VAL A 356 21.83 -11.70 -20.81
N PHE A 357 22.86 -10.96 -20.40
CA PHE A 357 23.88 -10.43 -21.28
C PHE A 357 25.10 -11.38 -21.30
N GLY A 358 25.79 -11.41 -22.43
CA GLY A 358 27.02 -12.18 -22.63
C GLY A 358 28.12 -11.29 -23.19
N GLU A 359 28.27 -10.11 -22.61
CA GLU A 359 29.18 -9.07 -23.10
C GLU A 359 30.42 -9.00 -22.20
N MET A 360 31.59 -8.98 -22.82
CA MET A 360 32.87 -8.91 -22.11
C MET A 360 33.22 -7.49 -21.68
N ASP A 361 32.79 -6.49 -22.44
CA ASP A 361 33.03 -5.09 -22.17
C ASP A 361 31.85 -4.49 -21.38
N PRO A 362 31.99 -4.21 -20.07
CA PRO A 362 30.88 -3.74 -19.25
C PRO A 362 30.25 -2.44 -19.74
N SER A 363 31.00 -1.60 -20.47
CA SER A 363 30.51 -0.35 -21.04
C SER A 363 29.49 -0.55 -22.16
N LYS A 364 29.45 -1.74 -22.77
CA LYS A 364 28.52 -2.11 -23.84
C LYS A 364 27.26 -2.80 -23.34
N ILE A 365 27.17 -3.08 -22.04
CA ILE A 365 25.99 -3.68 -21.46
C ILE A 365 24.92 -2.60 -21.30
N SER A 366 23.83 -2.73 -22.05
CA SER A 366 22.68 -1.84 -21.93
C SER A 366 21.85 -2.12 -20.68
N TRP A 367 22.42 -1.84 -19.50
CA TRP A 367 21.74 -2.00 -18.22
C TRP A 367 20.45 -1.19 -18.12
N GLY A 368 20.46 0.05 -18.64
CA GLY A 368 19.27 0.91 -18.70
C GLY A 368 18.11 0.30 -19.49
N ASP A 369 18.40 -0.39 -20.61
CA ASP A 369 17.38 -1.08 -21.42
C ASP A 369 16.78 -2.29 -20.69
N ALA A 370 17.46 -2.80 -19.66
CA ALA A 370 16.95 -3.84 -18.77
C ALA A 370 16.29 -3.27 -17.50
N GLY A 371 16.23 -1.94 -17.36
CA GLY A 371 15.64 -1.27 -16.21
C GLY A 371 16.47 -1.39 -14.93
N VAL A 372 17.79 -1.56 -15.02
CA VAL A 372 18.69 -1.65 -13.86
C VAL A 372 18.99 -0.26 -13.28
N ASP A 373 18.80 -0.11 -11.97
CA ASP A 373 19.18 1.08 -11.19
C ASP A 373 20.62 0.96 -10.65
N TYR A 374 21.01 -0.23 -10.17
CA TYR A 374 22.34 -0.48 -9.60
C TYR A 374 22.96 -1.76 -10.18
N VAL A 375 24.25 -1.72 -10.50
CA VAL A 375 25.00 -2.90 -10.94
C VAL A 375 25.83 -3.44 -9.79
N ILE A 376 25.60 -4.71 -9.44
CA ILE A 376 26.43 -5.45 -8.49
C ILE A 376 27.54 -6.14 -9.26
N GLU A 377 28.74 -5.61 -9.10
CA GLU A 377 29.93 -6.11 -9.75
C GLU A 377 30.50 -7.34 -9.02
N SER A 378 30.39 -8.51 -9.66
CA SER A 378 30.66 -9.84 -9.09
C SER A 378 31.69 -10.66 -9.88
N THR A 379 32.39 -10.05 -10.85
CA THR A 379 33.46 -10.71 -11.63
C THR A 379 34.78 -10.77 -10.86
N GLY A 380 34.99 -9.87 -9.89
CA GLY A 380 36.26 -9.70 -9.18
C GLY A 380 37.33 -8.92 -9.96
N VAL A 381 37.00 -8.41 -11.15
CA VAL A 381 37.91 -7.60 -11.98
C VAL A 381 38.00 -6.16 -11.45
N PHE A 382 36.87 -5.60 -11.03
CA PHE A 382 36.78 -4.24 -10.54
C PHE A 382 36.82 -4.21 -9.01
N THR A 383 38.01 -4.02 -8.47
CA THR A 383 38.26 -4.06 -7.02
C THR A 383 38.26 -2.68 -6.36
N ASN A 384 38.06 -1.60 -7.13
CA ASN A 384 37.98 -0.23 -6.63
C ASN A 384 37.08 0.63 -7.53
N THR A 385 36.65 1.78 -7.01
CA THR A 385 35.72 2.69 -7.70
C THR A 385 36.30 3.21 -9.01
N GLU A 386 37.57 3.62 -9.04
CA GLU A 386 38.22 4.18 -10.24
C GLU A 386 38.19 3.23 -11.45
N LYS A 387 38.34 1.92 -11.22
CA LYS A 387 38.26 0.92 -12.30
C LYS A 387 36.82 0.64 -12.72
N ALA A 388 35.85 0.85 -11.83
CA ALA A 388 34.43 0.59 -12.05
C ALA A 388 33.64 1.82 -12.58
N SER A 389 34.31 2.99 -12.67
CA SER A 389 33.71 4.29 -13.02
C SER A 389 33.57 4.48 -14.53
#